data_AF-A0AAU6ZBV4-F1
#
_entry.id   AF-A0AAU6ZBV4-F1
#
_cell.length_a   1.000
_cell.length_b   1.000
_cell.length_c   1.000
_cell.angle_alpha   90.00
_cell.angle_beta   90.00
_cell.angle_gamma   90.00
#
_symmetry.space_group_name_H-M   'P 1'
#
loop_
_entity.id
_entity.type
_entity.pdbx_description
1 polymer ?
#
loop_
_entity_poly.entity_id
_entity_poly.type
_entity_poly.pdbx_seq_one_letter_code
_entity_poly.pdbx_strand_id
1 'polypeptide(L)'
;MGLIYDNPDLAALTLTRLAAEESEGPGALEGRMRDYLYDLEQRNGTAYLELVAITLARVHHKTLDDLARTTGADAAELLDAAEVEALEGF
;
A
#
# COMPACT_ATOMS: atom_id res chain seq x y z
N MET A 1 7.77 -12.89 22.59
CA MET A 1 6.85 -13.24 21.49
C MET A 1 6.88 -12.07 20.51
N GLY A 2 7.78 -12.10 19.53
CA GLY A 2 7.81 -11.10 18.46
C GLY A 2 6.54 -11.27 17.64
N LEU A 3 5.59 -10.36 17.84
CA LEU A 3 4.34 -10.38 17.09
C LEU A 3 4.67 -10.00 15.63
N ILE A 4 3.77 -10.35 14.71
CA ILE A 4 3.80 -10.13 13.25
C ILE A 4 4.20 -8.69 12.79
N TYR A 5 4.33 -7.75 13.73
CA TYR A 5 4.55 -6.32 13.55
C TYR A 5 6.00 -5.86 13.37
N ASP A 6 7.00 -6.76 13.39
CA ASP A 6 8.41 -6.41 13.11
C ASP A 6 8.80 -6.59 11.62
N ASN A 7 7.92 -7.20 10.81
CA ASN A 7 8.19 -7.40 9.39
C ASN A 7 7.45 -6.35 8.53
N PRO A 8 8.18 -5.44 7.85
CA PRO A 8 7.57 -4.41 7.01
C PRO A 8 6.80 -4.98 5.81
N ASP A 9 7.13 -6.19 5.33
CA ASP A 9 6.37 -6.89 4.28
C ASP A 9 4.96 -7.25 4.75
N LEU A 10 4.83 -7.78 5.97
CA LEU A 10 3.53 -8.15 6.52
C LEU A 10 2.69 -6.91 6.86
N ALA A 11 3.35 -5.84 7.29
CA ALA A 11 2.70 -4.56 7.53
C ALA A 11 2.16 -3.94 6.23
N ALA A 12 2.96 -3.95 5.16
CA ALA A 12 2.55 -3.49 3.84
C ALA A 12 1.37 -4.30 3.29
N LEU A 13 1.41 -5.64 3.39
CA LEU A 13 0.29 -6.49 2.97
C LEU A 13 -1.00 -6.21 3.75
N THR A 14 -0.88 -5.94 5.06
CA THR A 14 -2.04 -5.57 5.89
C THR A 14 -2.62 -4.23 5.46
N LEU A 15 -1.77 -3.23 5.17
CA LEU A 15 -2.22 -1.94 4.63
C LEU A 15 -2.92 -2.07 3.28
N THR A 16 -2.37 -2.87 2.36
CA THR A 16 -3.02 -3.12 1.05
C THR A 16 -4.40 -3.75 1.24
N ARG A 17 -4.54 -4.68 2.17
CA ARG A 17 -5.83 -5.30 2.48
C ARG A 17 -6.83 -4.30 3.06
N LEU A 18 -6.40 -3.49 4.02
CA LEU A 18 -7.26 -2.46 4.61
C LEU A 18 -7.68 -1.42 3.58
N ALA A 19 -6.80 -1.04 2.64
CA ALA A 19 -7.14 -0.16 1.53
C ALA A 19 -8.22 -0.74 0.61
N ALA A 20 -8.10 -2.03 0.26
CA ALA A 20 -9.12 -2.72 -0.52
C ALA A 20 -10.47 -2.75 0.22
N GLU A 21 -10.44 -3.10 1.51
CA GLU A 21 -11.61 -3.11 2.39
C GLU A 21 -12.28 -1.73 2.52
N GLU A 22 -11.50 -0.65 2.64
CA GLU A 22 -12.03 0.73 2.70
C GLU A 22 -12.54 1.24 1.34
N SER A 23 -12.02 0.73 0.23
CA SER A 23 -12.46 1.11 -1.12
C SER A 23 -13.85 0.58 -1.49
N GLU A 24 -14.37 -0.44 -0.80
CA GLU A 24 -15.69 -1.03 -1.05
C GLU A 24 -16.87 -0.13 -0.66
N GLY A 25 -16.62 1.01 0.01
CA GLY A 25 -17.58 2.08 0.26
C GLY A 25 -17.68 2.50 1.73
N PRO A 26 -18.38 3.62 2.02
CA PRO A 26 -18.50 4.15 3.38
C PRO A 26 -19.25 3.16 4.28
N GLY A 27 -18.58 2.69 5.33
CA GLY A 27 -19.06 1.65 6.24
C GLY A 27 -18.16 1.49 7.47
N ALA A 28 -18.34 0.41 8.24
CA ALA A 28 -17.66 0.14 9.52
C ALA A 28 -16.12 -0.07 9.44
N LEU A 29 -15.53 0.21 8.27
CA LEU A 29 -14.13 -0.01 7.93
C LEU A 29 -13.37 1.32 7.76
N GLU A 30 -14.07 2.44 7.64
CA GLU A 30 -13.46 3.77 7.48
C GLU A 30 -12.54 4.11 8.65
N GLY A 31 -11.29 4.46 8.34
CA GLY A 31 -10.29 4.86 9.33
C GLY A 31 -9.49 3.71 9.95
N ARG A 32 -9.75 2.46 9.58
CA ARG A 32 -8.96 1.30 10.06
C ARG A 32 -7.53 1.34 9.57
N MET A 33 -7.30 1.83 8.35
CA MET A 33 -5.94 2.09 7.85
C MET A 33 -5.21 3.09 8.75
N ARG A 34 -5.88 4.18 9.14
CA ARG A 34 -5.30 5.20 10.02
C ARG A 34 -5.01 4.63 11.41
N ASP A 35 -5.96 3.91 11.99
CA ASP A 35 -5.79 3.29 13.30
C ASP A 35 -4.66 2.26 13.29
N TYR A 36 -4.54 1.48 12.21
CA TYR A 36 -3.44 0.53 12.02
C TYR A 36 -2.08 1.23 11.91
N LEU A 37 -1.97 2.33 11.16
CA LEU A 37 -0.75 3.14 11.07
C LEU A 37 -0.36 3.74 12.42
N TYR A 38 -1.34 4.27 13.16
CA TYR A 38 -1.13 4.80 14.50
C TYR A 38 -0.59 3.72 15.45
N ASP A 39 -1.19 2.53 15.42
CA ASP A 39 -0.74 1.39 16.21
C ASP A 39 0.68 0.93 15.84
N LEU A 40 1.01 0.92 14.54
CA LEU A 40 2.36 0.58 14.07
C LEU A 40 3.40 1.60 14.55
N GLU A 41 3.09 2.89 14.46
CA GLU A 41 3.99 3.95 14.92
C GLU A 41 4.24 3.85 16.43
N GLN A 42 3.18 3.69 17.23
CA GLN A 42 3.28 3.63 18.69
C GLN A 42 4.12 2.44 19.17
N ARG A 43 4.16 1.35 18.40
CA ARG A 43 4.88 0.12 18.76
C ARG A 43 6.33 0.13 18.28
N ASN A 44 6.58 0.63 17.07
CA ASN A 44 7.86 0.47 16.37
C ASN A 44 8.61 1.79 16.11
N GLY A 45 7.95 2.93 16.31
CA GLY A 45 8.46 4.26 16.01
C GLY A 45 8.31 4.66 14.54
N THR A 46 8.44 5.96 14.28
CA THR A 46 8.24 6.56 12.94
C THR A 46 9.20 5.99 11.88
N ALA A 47 10.44 5.64 12.25
CA ALA A 47 11.41 5.02 11.33
C ALA A 47 10.91 3.68 10.76
N TYR A 48 10.04 2.97 11.47
CA TYR A 48 9.44 1.75 10.96
C TYR A 48 8.40 2.03 9.87
N LEU A 49 7.65 3.13 9.98
CA LEU A 49 6.71 3.54 8.91
C LEU A 49 7.43 3.85 7.61
N GLU A 50 8.66 4.38 7.67
CA GLU A 50 9.51 4.59 6.48
C GLU A 50 9.81 3.25 5.78
N LEU A 51 10.14 2.20 6.55
CA LEU A 51 10.36 0.86 5.99
C LEU A 51 9.09 0.28 5.36
N VAL A 52 7.94 0.50 5.98
CA VAL A 52 6.64 0.08 5.43
C VAL A 52 6.32 0.82 4.13
N ALA A 53 6.56 2.14 4.08
CA ALA A 53 6.35 2.94 2.87
C ALA A 53 7.27 2.49 1.71
N ILE A 54 8.55 2.25 1.99
CA ILE A 54 9.50 1.69 1.02
C ILE A 54 9.02 0.33 0.51
N THR A 55 8.47 -0.49 1.40
CA THR A 55 7.97 -1.83 1.06
C THR A 55 6.73 -1.75 0.17
N LEU A 56 5.79 -0.87 0.49
CA LEU A 56 4.62 -0.59 -0.36
C LEU A 56 5.03 -0.14 -1.77
N ALA A 57 5.98 0.79 -1.88
CA ALA A 57 6.48 1.26 -3.18
C ALA A 57 7.09 0.10 -4.01
N ARG A 58 7.85 -0.80 -3.38
CA ARG A 58 8.41 -1.98 -4.05
C ARG A 58 7.34 -2.97 -4.51
N VAL A 59 6.32 -3.21 -3.68
CA VAL A 59 5.19 -4.08 -4.04
C VAL A 59 4.40 -3.50 -5.20
N HIS A 60 4.14 -2.19 -5.18
CA HIS A 60 3.44 -1.51 -6.27
C HIS A 60 4.23 -1.59 -7.58
N HIS A 61 5.53 -1.28 -7.55
CA HIS A 61 6.39 -1.39 -8.72
C HIS A 61 6.42 -2.82 -9.28
N LYS A 62 6.53 -3.85 -8.43
CA LYS A 62 6.49 -5.25 -8.87
C LYS A 62 5.17 -5.60 -9.56
N THR A 63 4.05 -5.14 -9.00
CA THR A 63 2.72 -5.38 -9.58
C THR A 63 2.60 -4.74 -10.96
N LEU A 64 3.14 -3.53 -11.10
CA LEU A 64 3.13 -2.78 -12.35
C LEU A 64 4.09 -3.38 -13.40
N ASP A 65 5.26 -3.86 -12.99
CA ASP A 65 6.18 -4.62 -13.85
C ASP A 65 5.59 -5.96 -14.32
N ASP A 66 4.91 -6.67 -13.41
CA ASP A 66 4.17 -7.88 -13.75
C ASP A 66 3.04 -7.58 -14.76
N LEU A 67 2.30 -6.48 -14.56
CA LEU A 67 1.27 -6.03 -15.49
C LEU A 67 1.87 -5.71 -16.87
N ALA A 68 2.92 -4.90 -16.92
CA ALA A 68 3.67 -4.56 -18.15
C ALA A 68 4.07 -5.81 -18.93
N ARG A 69 4.61 -6.83 -18.24
CA ARG A 69 5.00 -8.10 -18.86
C ARG A 69 3.81 -8.86 -19.45
N THR A 70 2.65 -8.83 -18.80
CA THR A 70 1.45 -9.54 -19.28
C THR A 70 0.74 -8.83 -20.42
N THR A 71 0.75 -7.50 -20.44
CA THR A 71 0.04 -6.69 -21.45
C THR A 71 0.94 -6.31 -22.63
N GLY A 72 2.26 -6.39 -22.47
CA GLY A 72 3.23 -5.88 -23.43
C GLY A 72 3.36 -4.36 -23.43
N ALA A 73 2.72 -3.67 -22.48
CA ALA A 73 2.86 -2.23 -22.27
C ALA A 73 4.18 -1.89 -21.57
N ASP A 74 4.61 -0.63 -21.67
CA ASP A 74 5.75 -0.15 -20.91
C ASP A 74 5.36 0.19 -19.46
N ALA A 75 6.21 -0.15 -18.51
CA ALA A 75 5.97 0.13 -17.10
C ALA A 75 5.87 1.65 -16.82
N ALA A 76 6.67 2.49 -17.48
CA ALA A 76 6.57 3.93 -17.29
C ALA A 76 5.23 4.46 -17.82
N GLU A 77 4.75 3.96 -18.97
CA GLU A 77 3.44 4.34 -19.51
C GLU A 77 2.28 3.95 -18.58
N LEU A 78 2.35 2.77 -17.95
CA LEU A 78 1.36 2.35 -16.95
C LEU A 78 1.40 3.22 -15.69
N LEU A 79 2.58 3.69 -15.28
CA LEU A 79 2.74 4.58 -14.14
C LEU A 79 2.19 5.98 -14.44
N ASP A 80 2.49 6.52 -15.62
CA ASP A 80 1.96 7.80 -16.09
C ASP A 80 0.43 7.77 -16.16
N ALA A 81 -0.15 6.65 -16.64
CA ALA A 81 -1.60 6.48 -16.66
C ALA A 81 -2.21 6.45 -15.25
N ALA A 82 -1.57 5.76 -14.30
CA ALA A 82 -2.01 5.74 -12.91
C ALA A 82 -1.88 7.12 -12.24
N GLU A 83 -0.85 7.90 -12.59
CA GLU A 83 -0.68 9.28 -12.12
C GLU A 83 -1.81 10.19 -12.65
N VAL A 84 -2.15 10.08 -13.93
CA VAL A 84 -3.27 10.83 -14.52
C VAL A 84 -4.59 10.45 -13.85
N GLU A 85 -4.87 9.16 -13.63
CA GLU A 85 -6.08 8.71 -12.94
C GLU A 85 -6.17 9.29 -11.52
N ALA A 86 -5.05 9.32 -10.79
CA ALA A 86 -4.98 9.90 -9.45
C ALA A 86 -5.21 11.43 -9.43
N LEU A 87 -4.76 12.15 -10.47
CA LEU A 87 -4.94 13.59 -10.61
C LEU A 87 -6.35 13.98 -11.05
N GLU A 88 -6.96 13.18 -11.92
CA GLU A 88 -8.28 13.46 -12.49
C GLU A 88 -9.39 13.20 -11.48
N GLY A 89 -9.19 12.25 -10.54
CA GLY A 89 -10.07 12.03 -9.39
C GLY A 89 -11.47 11.53 -9.75
N PHE A 90 -11.98 10.56 -9.01
CA PHE A 90 -13.40 10.21 -9.06
C PHE A 90 -14.29 11.35 -8.55
#